data_AF-A0AAJ6TP84-F1
#
_entry.id   AF-A0AAJ6TP84-F1
#
_cell.length_a   1.000
_cell.length_b   1.000
_cell.length_c   1.000
_cell.angle_alpha   90.00
_cell.angle_beta   90.00
_cell.angle_gamma   90.00
#
_symmetry.space_group_name_H-M   'P 1'
#
loop_
_entity.id
_entity.type
_entity.pdbx_description
1 polymer ?
#
loop_
_entity_poly.entity_id
_entity_poly.type
_entity_poly.pdbx_seq_one_letter_code
_entity_poly.pdbx_strand_id
1 'polypeptide(L)'
;MELVERGSHGGLLSCKGFAIFFRYKKMSGRFSRTIYVGNLPADIRESKVEDLFYKYGRILDVELKIPPRPPCYCFVEVVLLLHLISATYGAR
;
A
#
# COMPACT_ATOMS: atom_id res chain seq x y z
N MET A 1 4.33 7.79 -7.54
CA MET A 1 4.58 7.24 -6.19
C MET A 1 5.91 7.78 -5.77
N GLU A 2 5.88 8.68 -4.79
CA GLU A 2 7.06 9.26 -4.18
C GLU A 2 7.12 8.77 -2.74
N LEU A 3 8.31 8.41 -2.27
CA LEU A 3 8.48 7.93 -0.92
C LEU A 3 8.70 9.12 0.02
N VAL A 4 7.77 9.30 0.95
CA VAL A 4 7.76 10.40 1.92
C VAL A 4 8.55 10.05 3.17
N GLU A 5 8.37 8.84 3.71
CA GLU A 5 9.11 8.37 4.89
C GLU A 5 9.56 6.91 4.76
N ARG A 6 10.72 6.60 5.34
CA ARG A 6 11.24 5.23 5.50
C ARG A 6 11.40 4.89 6.97
N GLY A 7 10.90 3.72 7.36
CA GLY A 7 11.21 3.08 8.63
C GLY A 7 11.78 1.68 8.42
N SER A 8 12.37 1.09 9.46
CA SER A 8 13.02 -0.23 9.40
C SER A 8 12.09 -1.39 9.01
N HIS A 9 10.77 -1.19 9.10
CA HIS A 9 9.75 -2.20 8.83
C HIS A 9 8.69 -1.75 7.81
N GLY A 10 8.95 -0.68 7.06
CA GLY A 10 7.94 -0.10 6.18
C GLY A 10 8.22 1.35 5.81
N GLY A 11 7.23 2.04 5.28
CA GLY A 11 7.36 3.44 4.91
C GLY A 11 6.08 4.00 4.31
N LEU A 12 6.11 5.28 4.00
CA LEU A 12 4.99 6.05 3.48
C LEU A 12 5.26 6.47 2.05
N LEU A 13 4.44 6.01 1.10
CA LEU A 13 4.42 6.50 -0.27
C LEU A 13 3.27 7.51 -0.43
N SER A 14 3.57 8.66 -1.01
CA SER A 14 2.56 9.59 -1.52
C SER A 14 2.31 9.30 -3.00
N CYS A 15 1.03 9.17 -3.37
CA CYS A 15 0.63 9.04 -4.78
C CYS A 15 -0.69 9.77 -5.01
N LYS A 16 -0.70 10.81 -5.86
CA LYS A 16 -1.92 11.53 -6.25
C LYS A 16 -2.76 12.00 -5.03
N GLY A 17 -2.11 12.44 -3.95
CA GLY A 17 -2.78 12.88 -2.72
C GLY A 17 -3.17 11.75 -1.75
N PHE A 18 -2.93 10.49 -2.09
CA PHE A 18 -3.15 9.33 -1.21
C PHE A 18 -1.88 8.97 -0.43
N ALA A 19 -2.07 8.66 0.86
CA ALA A 19 -1.03 8.24 1.79
C ALA A 19 -1.03 6.70 1.90
N ILE A 20 -0.01 6.07 1.34
CA ILE A 20 0.10 4.61 1.24
C ILE A 20 1.19 4.13 2.20
N PHE A 21 0.81 3.50 3.31
CA PHE A 21 1.73 2.89 4.24
C PHE A 21 1.96 1.43 3.86
N PHE A 22 3.17 1.10 3.45
CA PHE A 22 3.56 -0.29 3.26
C PHE A 22 4.30 -0.77 4.51
N ARG A 23 3.99 -1.98 4.97
CA ARG A 23 4.71 -2.63 6.06
C ARG A 23 5.45 -3.86 5.54
N TYR A 24 6.78 -3.78 5.46
CA TYR A 24 7.62 -4.93 5.17
C TYR A 24 7.84 -5.74 6.45
N LYS A 25 7.00 -6.75 6.68
CA LYS A 25 7.32 -7.77 7.69
C LYS A 25 8.04 -8.91 6.99
N LYS A 26 9.35 -9.01 7.26
CA LYS A 26 10.20 -10.14 6.88
C LYS A 26 9.84 -11.33 7.76
N MET A 27 8.95 -12.20 7.27
CA MET A 27 8.81 -13.55 7.82
C MET A 27 9.69 -14.49 7.00
N SER A 28 10.28 -15.48 7.67
CA SER A 28 11.14 -16.54 7.12
C SER A 28 10.77 -16.92 5.67
N GLY A 29 11.47 -16.36 4.68
CA GLY A 29 11.33 -16.67 3.26
C GLY A 29 10.11 -16.08 2.52
N ARG A 30 9.18 -15.37 3.18
CA ARG A 30 8.05 -14.69 2.51
C ARG A 30 7.86 -13.27 3.04
N PHE A 31 8.02 -12.30 2.14
CA PHE A 31 7.63 -10.91 2.41
C PHE A 31 6.12 -10.86 2.63
N SER A 32 5.69 -10.24 3.74
CA SER A 32 4.26 -10.00 3.98
C SER A 32 3.73 -9.09 2.87
N ARG A 33 2.60 -9.46 2.25
CA ARG A 33 2.11 -8.92 0.97
C ARG A 33 1.06 -7.80 1.11
N THR A 34 0.82 -7.37 2.34
CA THR A 34 -0.29 -6.47 2.69
C THR A 34 0.19 -5.01 2.77
N ILE A 35 -0.50 -4.13 2.07
CA ILE A 35 -0.30 -2.67 2.04
C ILE A 35 -1.49 -2.03 2.76
N TYR A 36 -1.21 -1.03 3.60
CA TYR A 36 -2.23 -0.18 4.20
C TYR A 36 -2.34 1.12 3.41
N VAL A 37 -3.55 1.50 3.04
CA VAL A 37 -3.83 2.75 2.33
C VAL A 37 -4.75 3.58 3.20
N GLY A 38 -4.24 4.72 3.67
CA GLY A 38 -4.96 5.64 4.53
C GLY A 38 -5.27 6.96 3.83
N ASN A 39 -6.00 7.82 4.53
CA ASN A 39 -6.40 9.13 4.01
C ASN A 39 -7.19 9.04 2.69
N LEU A 40 -7.99 7.98 2.56
CA LEU A 40 -8.87 7.83 1.41
C LEU A 40 -10.12 8.72 1.61
N PRO A 41 -10.60 9.40 0.57
CA PRO A 41 -11.87 10.12 0.62
C PRO A 41 -13.01 9.12 0.82
N ALA A 42 -14.11 9.57 1.43
CA ALA A 42 -15.29 8.74 1.67
C ALA A 42 -15.93 8.19 0.38
N ASP A 43 -15.65 8.80 -0.77
CA ASP A 43 -16.13 8.38 -2.09
C ASP A 43 -15.22 7.34 -2.77
N ILE A 44 -14.08 6.96 -2.16
CA ILE A 44 -13.18 5.96 -2.74
C ILE A 44 -13.92 4.61 -2.87
N ARG A 45 -13.59 3.87 -3.93
CA ARG A 45 -14.02 2.49 -4.12
C ARG A 45 -12.82 1.59 -4.30
N GLU A 46 -13.00 0.31 -4.03
CA GLU A 46 -11.99 -0.72 -4.25
C GLU A 46 -11.46 -0.68 -5.68
N SER A 47 -12.34 -0.50 -6.69
CA SER A 47 -11.91 -0.34 -8.09
C SER A 47 -10.97 0.84 -8.34
N LYS A 48 -11.11 1.95 -7.59
CA LYS A 48 -10.20 3.11 -7.71
C LYS A 48 -8.82 2.79 -7.15
N VAL A 49 -8.80 2.05 -6.05
CA VAL A 49 -7.58 1.50 -5.46
C VAL A 49 -6.96 0.51 -6.45
N GLU A 50 -7.76 -0.32 -7.08
CA GLU A 50 -7.30 -1.25 -8.10
C GLU A 50 -6.61 -0.55 -9.26
N ASP A 51 -7.25 0.46 -9.85
CA ASP A 51 -6.67 1.30 -10.91
C ASP A 51 -5.36 1.98 -10.48
N LEU A 52 -5.26 2.43 -9.22
CA LEU A 52 -4.06 3.06 -8.69
C LEU A 52 -2.88 2.09 -8.62
N PHE A 53 -3.14 0.86 -8.19
CA PHE A 53 -2.13 -0.18 -7.96
C PHE A 53 -1.93 -1.13 -9.15
N TYR A 54 -2.81 -1.11 -10.15
CA TYR A 54 -2.77 -1.98 -11.33
C TYR A 54 -1.43 -1.91 -12.07
N LYS A 55 -0.90 -0.70 -12.26
CA LYS A 55 0.39 -0.48 -12.95
C LYS A 55 1.62 -0.91 -12.12
N TYR A 56 1.42 -1.18 -10.84
CA TYR A 56 2.46 -1.44 -9.85
C TYR A 56 2.55 -2.93 -9.50
N GLY A 57 1.47 -3.67 -9.69
CA GLY A 57 1.47 -5.13 -9.59
C GLY A 57 0.06 -5.69 -9.60
N ARG A 58 -0.03 -7.03 -9.65
CA ARG A 58 -1.30 -7.72 -9.51
C ARG A 58 -1.79 -7.63 -8.07
N ILE A 59 -3.01 -7.12 -7.94
CA ILE A 59 -3.75 -7.05 -6.68
C ILE A 59 -4.43 -8.40 -6.49
N LEU A 60 -4.28 -8.95 -5.30
CA LEU A 60 -4.93 -10.21 -4.90
C LEU A 60 -6.28 -9.93 -4.28
N ASP A 61 -6.31 -8.97 -3.37
CA ASP A 61 -7.47 -8.66 -2.56
C ASP A 61 -7.42 -7.19 -2.11
N VAL A 62 -8.59 -6.59 -1.99
CA VAL A 62 -8.79 -5.21 -1.53
C VAL A 62 -9.87 -5.28 -0.46
N GLU A 63 -9.57 -4.80 0.74
CA GLU A 63 -10.51 -4.73 1.86
C GLU A 63 -10.69 -3.26 2.26
N LEU A 64 -11.74 -2.63 1.77
CA LEU A 64 -12.08 -1.25 2.12
C LEU A 64 -12.85 -1.19 3.44
N LYS A 65 -12.33 -0.44 4.42
CA LYS A 65 -13.02 -0.17 5.70
C LYS A 65 -13.43 1.30 5.78
N ILE A 66 -14.73 1.52 5.82
CA ILE A 66 -15.37 2.82 5.98
C ILE A 66 -15.96 2.87 7.39
N PRO A 67 -15.19 3.26 8.41
CA PRO A 67 -15.76 3.52 9.73
C PRO A 67 -16.72 4.72 9.68
N PRO A 68 -17.70 4.82 10.60
CA PRO A 68 -18.65 5.94 10.66
C PRO A 68 -17.99 7.29 10.98
N ARG A 69 -16.71 7.30 11.39
CA ARG A 69 -15.89 8.51 11.56
C ARG A 69 -14.74 8.48 10.55
N PRO A 70 -14.63 9.45 9.63
CA PRO A 70 -13.49 9.55 8.72
C PRO A 70 -12.16 9.68 9.50
N PRO A 71 -11.02 9.26 8.93
CA PRO A 71 -10.80 8.89 7.51
C PRO A 71 -11.08 7.43 7.16
N CYS A 72 -11.41 7.18 5.89
CA CYS A 72 -11.52 5.83 5.34
C CYS A 72 -10.13 5.23 5.13
N TYR A 73 -10.04 3.90 5.26
CA TYR A 73 -8.80 3.16 5.04
C TYR A 73 -9.06 1.86 4.31
N CYS A 74 -8.04 1.35 3.63
CA CYS A 74 -8.11 0.12 2.87
C CYS A 74 -6.88 -0.73 3.14
N PHE A 75 -7.07 -2.04 3.22
CA PHE A 75 -5.97 -2.99 3.13
C PHE A 75 -5.93 -3.55 1.72
N VAL A 76 -4.74 -3.66 1.14
CA VAL A 76 -4.54 -4.14 -0.22
C VAL A 76 -3.47 -5.22 -0.20
N GLU A 77 -3.81 -6.42 -0.64
CA GLU A 77 -2.84 -7.50 -0.81
C GLU A 77 -2.31 -7.54 -2.24
N VAL A 78 -0.98 -7.54 -2.40
CA VAL A 78 -0.32 -7.48 -3.72
C VAL A 78 0.80 -8.51 -3.84
N VAL A 79 0.97 -9.06 -5.05
CA VAL A 79 1.97 -10.13 -5.27
C VAL A 79 3.39 -9.58 -5.43
N LEU A 80 3.57 -8.49 -6.17
CA LEU A 80 4.87 -8.09 -6.73
C LEU A 80 5.37 -6.71 -6.30
N LEU A 81 4.45 -5.83 -5.90
CA LEU A 81 4.77 -4.43 -5.66
C LEU A 81 5.78 -4.24 -4.52
N LEU A 82 5.61 -4.98 -3.42
CA LEU A 82 6.53 -4.88 -2.27
C LEU A 82 7.94 -5.38 -2.58
N HIS A 83 8.07 -6.38 -3.46
CA HIS A 83 9.37 -6.91 -3.83
C HIS A 83 10.13 -5.89 -4.70
N LEU A 84 9.44 -5.23 -5.63
CA LEU A 84 10.02 -4.16 -6.44
C LEU A 84 10.42 -2.97 -5.58
N ILE A 85 9.55 -2.49 -4.67
CA ILE A 85 9.85 -1.33 -3.82
C ILE A 85 10.98 -1.66 -2.82
N SER A 86 10.99 -2.85 -2.22
CA SER A 86 12.13 -3.29 -1.39
C SER A 86 13.43 -3.40 -2.20
N ALA A 87 13.37 -3.86 -3.46
CA ALA A 87 14.57 -4.05 -4.28
C ALA A 87 15.10 -2.74 -4.89
N THR A 88 14.22 -1.82 -5.30
CA THR A 88 14.61 -0.50 -5.85
C THR A 88 15.00 0.50 -4.75
N TYR A 89 14.42 0.40 -3.55
CA TYR A 89 14.65 1.37 -2.49
C TYR A 89 15.44 0.81 -1.29
N GLY A 90 15.75 -0.49 -1.26
CA GLY A 90 16.51 -1.17 -0.20
C GLY A 90 17.97 -1.49 -0.53
N ALA A 91 18.57 -0.79 -1.50
CA ALA A 91 20.01 -0.86 -1.79
C ALA A 91 20.64 0.53 -1.70
N ARG A 92 20.80 1.03 -0.48
CA ARG A 92 21.86 1.95 -0.05
C ARG A 92 21.90 1.99 1.46
#